data_AF-A0A5C4JAG7-F1
#
_entry.id   AF-A0A5C4JAG7-F1
#
_cell.length_a   1.000
_cell.length_b   1.000
_cell.length_c   1.000
_cell.angle_alpha   90.00
_cell.angle_beta   90.00
_cell.angle_gamma   90.00
#
_symmetry.space_group_name_H-M   'P 1'
#
loop_
_entity.id
_entity.type
_entity.pdbx_description
1 polymer ?
#
loop_
_entity_poly.entity_id
_entity_poly.type
_entity_poly.pdbx_seq_one_letter_code
_entity_poly.pdbx_strand_id
1 'polypeptide(L)'
;MATVADAWRPTSDLEHRLEETVRAGDQESYFRILAESELVVPVPPDVVDGVLANETQPSWPTQEEDGRVHVLVYTSAAAMRACLGQSYQHFMTVRFGDIAETWPDDRWWLAVDVPAPGRGTVLPIEARLPSWFVRQVAAGDGRPPQVGRASAPWEELRDQHRDLPRETPAESPRQEFQPANDVERDLLRAAANNDHDLFLQTLAATDVLLPVPDDTDYTLRPGRPGFPWQTREVDGSTVVPVFTSPERLIEAAHAAGTGTEYIKLPFTVALRYWPDHDWLLAINSGSPAGGTILAQQLPGLATWADQRAAQRMTDGFDPQNDIEQRLFDAARRRDTDTFFSILLGAQVLVSADPETPWGIDPGDPGFPWRPVPVHGRTSIQIFTSLKWMNEAIGSSRFVMPSLVDMVAAWPDTGWTLVLNPGTPIDATMPGDQVRSLRGPDAAATPPSASTPPPPDTPAVPV
;
A
#
# COMPACT_ATOMS: atom_id res chain seq x y z
N MET A 1 -45.38 6.31 9.00
CA MET A 1 -44.28 6.77 8.11
C MET A 1 -43.73 8.06 8.66
N ALA A 2 -42.50 8.05 9.16
CA ALA A 2 -41.67 9.22 9.37
C ALA A 2 -40.23 8.74 9.14
N THR A 3 -39.74 8.91 7.93
CA THR A 3 -38.39 8.55 7.50
C THR A 3 -37.64 9.81 7.11
N VAL A 4 -36.33 9.75 7.30
CA VAL A 4 -35.28 10.73 7.00
C VAL A 4 -35.06 11.73 8.14
N ALA A 5 -33.89 11.59 8.77
CA ALA A 5 -33.25 12.56 9.65
C ALA A 5 -33.38 13.99 9.10
N ASP A 6 -33.38 14.98 9.99
CA ASP A 6 -33.12 16.38 9.61
C ASP A 6 -31.85 16.42 8.75
N ALA A 7 -32.04 16.47 7.43
CA ALA A 7 -30.96 16.38 6.48
C ALA A 7 -30.15 17.67 6.61
N TRP A 8 -28.97 17.57 7.21
CA TRP A 8 -27.95 18.62 7.12
C TRP A 8 -27.84 19.07 5.66
N ARG A 9 -27.71 20.38 5.47
CA ARG A 9 -27.54 20.98 4.15
C ARG A 9 -26.25 21.79 4.16
N PRO A 10 -25.45 21.70 3.08
CA PRO A 10 -24.29 22.57 2.92
C PRO A 10 -24.72 24.04 2.95
N THR A 11 -23.92 24.84 3.63
CA THR A 11 -24.12 26.27 3.89
C THR A 11 -23.04 27.14 3.23
N SER A 12 -22.03 26.51 2.63
CA SER A 12 -20.95 27.16 1.88
C SER A 12 -20.66 26.41 0.58
N ASP A 13 -20.02 27.09 -0.38
CA ASP A 13 -19.56 26.47 -1.63
C ASP A 13 -18.53 25.36 -1.36
N LEU A 14 -17.73 25.50 -0.30
CA LEU A 14 -16.81 24.47 0.17
C LEU A 14 -17.56 23.20 0.58
N GLU A 15 -18.56 23.33 1.46
CA GLU A 15 -19.37 22.20 1.94
C GLU A 15 -20.11 21.51 0.78
N HIS A 16 -20.61 22.29 -0.19
CA HIS A 16 -21.24 21.74 -1.39
C HIS A 16 -20.26 20.87 -2.21
N ARG A 17 -19.06 21.39 -2.47
CA ARG A 17 -18.02 20.65 -3.22
C ARG A 17 -17.56 19.40 -2.48
N LEU A 18 -17.41 19.47 -1.15
CA LEU A 18 -17.05 18.30 -0.33
C LEU A 18 -18.18 17.27 -0.33
N GLU A 19 -19.44 17.68 -0.21
CA GLU A 19 -20.59 16.77 -0.29
C GLU A 19 -20.65 16.03 -1.64
N GLU A 20 -20.39 16.71 -2.75
CA GLU A 20 -20.33 16.09 -4.09
C GLU A 20 -19.26 14.99 -4.16
N THR A 21 -18.07 15.24 -3.61
CA THR A 21 -16.98 14.24 -3.57
C THR A 21 -17.34 13.04 -2.71
N VAL A 22 -17.95 13.25 -1.53
CA VAL A 22 -18.41 12.16 -0.65
C VAL A 22 -19.48 11.31 -1.35
N ARG A 23 -20.46 11.95 -2.03
CA ARG A 23 -21.49 11.25 -2.79
C ARG A 23 -20.93 10.45 -3.97
N ALA A 24 -19.87 10.94 -4.60
CA ALA A 24 -19.17 10.24 -5.67
C ALA A 24 -18.21 9.14 -5.17
N GLY A 25 -17.89 9.11 -3.87
CA GLY A 25 -16.87 8.23 -3.30
C GLY A 25 -15.44 8.62 -3.70
N ASP A 26 -15.21 9.88 -4.09
CA ASP A 26 -13.92 10.40 -4.55
C ASP A 26 -13.15 11.05 -3.39
N GLN A 27 -12.46 10.22 -2.60
CA GLN A 27 -11.69 10.66 -1.44
C GLN A 27 -10.48 11.54 -1.82
N GLU A 28 -9.83 11.27 -2.96
CA GLU A 28 -8.67 12.06 -3.39
C GLU A 28 -9.08 13.51 -3.71
N SER A 29 -10.17 13.69 -4.44
CA SER A 29 -10.71 15.03 -4.68
C SER A 29 -11.20 15.69 -3.40
N TYR A 30 -11.83 14.96 -2.47
CA TYR A 30 -12.23 15.50 -1.16
C TYR A 30 -11.03 16.14 -0.44
N PHE A 31 -9.91 15.42 -0.32
CA PHE A 31 -8.73 15.93 0.38
C PHE A 31 -8.01 17.04 -0.39
N ARG A 32 -7.99 17.00 -1.73
CA ARG A 32 -7.46 18.10 -2.55
C ARG A 32 -8.25 19.39 -2.35
N ILE A 33 -9.58 19.30 -2.26
CA ILE A 33 -10.44 20.47 -1.99
C ILE A 33 -10.14 21.02 -0.59
N LEU A 34 -9.98 20.16 0.41
CA LEU A 34 -9.57 20.53 1.77
C LEU A 34 -8.20 21.23 1.80
N ALA A 35 -7.21 20.73 1.06
CA ALA A 35 -5.86 21.29 1.00
C ALA A 35 -5.83 22.76 0.56
N GLU A 36 -6.73 23.12 -0.36
CA GLU A 36 -6.84 24.46 -0.93
C GLU A 36 -7.75 25.40 -0.12
N SER A 37 -8.32 24.92 0.98
CA SER A 37 -9.39 25.60 1.70
C SER A 37 -8.93 26.34 2.95
N GLU A 38 -9.74 27.33 3.32
CA GLU A 38 -9.71 27.99 4.62
C GLU A 38 -10.71 27.31 5.56
N LEU A 39 -10.24 26.93 6.74
CA LEU A 39 -11.00 26.24 7.77
C LEU A 39 -11.25 27.13 8.98
N VAL A 40 -12.35 26.85 9.66
CA VAL A 40 -12.80 27.52 10.86
C VAL A 40 -12.26 26.80 12.09
N VAL A 41 -11.39 27.48 12.84
CA VAL A 41 -10.84 27.01 14.11
C VAL A 41 -11.63 27.68 15.24
N PRO A 42 -12.36 26.93 16.08
CA PRO A 42 -13.19 27.52 17.14
C PRO A 42 -12.34 28.22 18.21
N VAL A 43 -12.83 29.35 18.72
CA VAL A 43 -12.28 29.99 19.92
C VAL A 43 -13.19 29.64 21.11
N PRO A 44 -12.68 28.95 22.15
CA PRO A 44 -13.48 28.58 23.32
C PRO A 44 -14.09 29.81 24.03
N PRO A 45 -15.38 29.80 24.40
CA PRO A 45 -16.07 30.99 24.95
C PRO A 45 -15.43 31.59 26.20
N ASP A 46 -14.76 30.77 27.00
CA ASP A 46 -14.07 31.13 28.24
C ASP A 46 -12.75 31.90 28.02
N VAL A 47 -12.16 31.81 26.82
CA VAL A 47 -10.92 32.52 26.48
C VAL A 47 -11.11 33.68 25.51
N VAL A 48 -12.33 33.87 24.96
CA VAL A 48 -12.64 34.91 23.95
C VAL A 48 -12.21 36.30 24.40
N ASP A 49 -12.58 36.73 25.61
CA ASP A 49 -12.29 38.10 26.07
C ASP A 49 -10.78 38.37 26.15
N GLY A 50 -10.01 37.39 26.63
CA GLY A 50 -8.54 37.48 26.71
C GLY A 50 -7.86 37.45 25.33
N VAL A 51 -8.40 36.68 24.38
CA VAL A 51 -7.90 36.66 22.99
C VAL A 51 -8.20 37.99 22.29
N LEU A 52 -9.41 38.53 22.43
CA LEU A 52 -9.79 39.82 21.84
C LEU A 52 -9.02 41.01 22.46
N ALA A 53 -8.70 40.94 23.75
CA ALA A 53 -7.86 41.91 24.44
C ALA A 53 -6.35 41.74 24.14
N ASN A 54 -5.96 40.72 23.36
CA ASN A 54 -4.58 40.34 23.08
C ASN A 54 -3.75 40.03 24.35
N GLU A 55 -4.41 39.56 25.40
CA GLU A 55 -3.84 39.16 26.69
C GLU A 55 -3.53 37.65 26.74
N THR A 56 -4.15 36.86 25.85
CA THR A 56 -4.00 35.39 25.77
C THR A 56 -3.78 34.96 24.32
N GLN A 57 -2.78 34.10 24.07
CA GLN A 57 -2.62 33.49 22.75
C GLN A 57 -3.63 32.34 22.57
N PRO A 58 -4.31 32.25 21.41
CA PRO A 58 -5.22 31.15 21.13
C PRO A 58 -4.44 29.83 21.03
N SER A 59 -4.85 28.83 21.82
CA SER A 59 -4.35 27.47 21.73
C SER A 59 -5.15 26.67 20.70
N TRP A 60 -4.56 25.60 20.17
CA TRP A 60 -5.29 24.64 19.34
C TRP A 60 -6.48 24.05 20.10
N PRO A 61 -7.71 24.12 19.56
CA PRO A 61 -8.87 23.52 20.20
C PRO A 61 -8.80 22.01 20.07
N THR A 62 -8.79 21.30 21.19
CA THR A 62 -8.63 19.84 21.21
C THR A 62 -9.80 19.13 21.87
N GLN A 63 -10.10 17.93 21.38
CA GLN A 63 -11.03 16.98 21.98
C GLN A 63 -10.37 15.61 22.09
N GLU A 64 -10.65 14.89 23.18
CA GLU A 64 -10.25 13.49 23.32
C GLU A 64 -11.38 12.57 22.85
N GLU A 65 -11.06 11.65 21.93
CA GLU A 65 -11.96 10.62 21.40
C GLU A 65 -11.16 9.31 21.30
N ASP A 66 -11.66 8.23 21.92
CA ASP A 66 -11.03 6.91 21.94
C ASP A 66 -9.53 6.89 22.33
N GLY A 67 -9.15 7.72 23.31
CA GLY A 67 -7.78 7.85 23.79
C GLY A 67 -6.83 8.60 22.84
N ARG A 68 -7.38 9.28 21.82
CA ARG A 68 -6.63 10.11 20.87
C ARG A 68 -7.04 11.58 21.00
N VAL A 69 -6.04 12.45 20.92
CA VAL A 69 -6.25 13.90 20.88
C VAL A 69 -6.52 14.34 19.45
N HIS A 70 -7.63 15.03 19.24
CA HIS A 70 -8.04 15.57 17.96
C HIS A 70 -8.09 17.10 18.01
N VAL A 71 -7.39 17.77 17.11
CA VAL A 71 -7.52 19.21 16.84
C VAL A 71 -8.80 19.44 16.03
N LEU A 72 -9.68 20.30 16.53
CA LEU A 72 -11.00 20.55 15.95
C LEU A 72 -10.94 21.67 14.91
N VAL A 73 -11.44 21.39 13.71
CA VAL A 73 -11.64 22.38 12.64
C VAL A 73 -12.97 22.15 11.94
N TYR A 74 -13.51 23.20 11.33
CA TYR A 74 -14.81 23.16 10.69
C TYR A 74 -14.77 23.80 9.31
N THR A 75 -15.59 23.29 8.39
CA THR A 75 -15.68 23.83 7.02
C THR A 75 -16.49 25.14 6.96
N SER A 76 -17.28 25.43 8.00
CA SER A 76 -17.95 26.72 8.18
C SER A 76 -18.28 27.03 9.64
N ALA A 77 -18.63 28.30 9.90
CA ALA A 77 -19.17 28.70 11.20
C ALA A 77 -20.54 28.07 11.50
N ALA A 78 -21.30 27.67 10.48
CA ALA A 78 -22.56 26.96 10.66
C ALA A 78 -22.32 25.51 11.09
N ALA A 79 -21.39 24.81 10.43
CA ALA A 79 -20.93 23.48 10.81
C ALA A 79 -20.37 23.48 12.24
N MET A 80 -19.49 24.43 12.57
CA MET A 80 -18.96 24.61 13.93
C MET A 80 -20.07 24.72 14.99
N ARG A 81 -21.08 25.57 14.77
CA ARG A 81 -22.19 25.74 15.71
C ARG A 81 -23.12 24.54 15.78
N ALA A 82 -23.29 23.81 14.68
CA ALA A 82 -24.05 22.56 14.66
C ALA A 82 -23.35 21.50 15.53
N CYS A 83 -22.02 21.38 15.39
CA CYS A 83 -21.20 20.39 16.07
C CYS A 83 -20.91 20.71 17.55
N LEU A 84 -20.61 21.98 17.87
CA LEU A 84 -20.20 22.41 19.21
C LEU A 84 -21.32 23.10 20.01
N GLY A 85 -22.23 23.79 19.33
CA GLY A 85 -23.33 24.54 19.93
C GLY A 85 -23.30 26.04 19.74
N GLN A 86 -24.41 26.69 20.10
CA GLN A 86 -24.63 28.13 19.96
C GLN A 86 -23.75 29.01 20.87
N SER A 87 -23.09 28.42 21.88
CA SER A 87 -22.12 29.14 22.73
C SER A 87 -20.83 29.47 21.98
N TYR A 88 -20.46 28.69 20.97
CA TYR A 88 -19.28 28.94 20.13
C TYR A 88 -19.64 29.97 19.05
N GLN A 89 -19.43 31.24 19.38
CA GLN A 89 -19.74 32.37 18.49
C GLN A 89 -18.52 32.88 17.71
N HIS A 90 -17.33 32.73 18.31
CA HIS A 90 -16.07 33.26 17.79
C HIS A 90 -15.19 32.13 17.24
N PHE A 91 -14.46 32.45 16.17
CA PHE A 91 -13.59 31.52 15.46
C PHE A 91 -12.50 32.28 14.74
N MET A 92 -11.44 31.56 14.37
CA MET A 92 -10.40 32.01 13.46
C MET A 92 -10.54 31.28 12.13
N THR A 93 -10.15 31.94 11.05
CA THR A 93 -10.06 31.31 9.74
C THR A 93 -8.58 31.06 9.42
N VAL A 94 -8.22 29.81 9.15
CA VAL A 94 -6.83 29.37 8.95
C VAL A 94 -6.77 28.51 7.71
N ARG A 95 -5.75 28.70 6.85
CA ARG A 95 -5.57 27.84 5.67
C ARG A 95 -5.13 26.45 6.10
N PHE A 96 -5.58 25.43 5.36
CA PHE A 96 -5.15 24.06 5.62
C PHE A 96 -3.62 23.91 5.59
N GLY A 97 -2.95 24.58 4.65
CA GLY A 97 -1.47 24.61 4.59
C GLY A 97 -0.83 25.17 5.86
N ASP A 98 -1.37 26.27 6.41
CA ASP A 98 -0.84 26.88 7.65
C ASP A 98 -1.05 25.95 8.85
N ILE A 99 -2.17 25.22 8.89
CA ILE A 99 -2.43 24.17 9.89
C ILE A 99 -1.35 23.08 9.82
N ALA A 100 -1.01 22.62 8.61
CA ALA A 100 0.01 21.60 8.41
C ALA A 100 1.42 22.08 8.81
N GLU A 101 1.75 23.34 8.52
CA GLU A 101 3.04 23.95 8.84
C GLU A 101 3.23 24.20 10.35
N THR A 102 2.15 24.60 11.03
CA THR A 102 2.19 24.97 12.46
C THR A 102 1.66 23.85 13.37
N TRP A 103 1.63 22.62 12.86
CA TRP A 103 1.04 21.47 13.54
C TRP A 103 1.67 21.24 14.93
N PRO A 104 0.85 21.16 16.00
CA PRO A 104 1.35 21.25 17.38
C PRO A 104 2.04 19.98 17.89
N ASP A 105 1.58 18.81 17.45
CA ASP A 105 2.07 17.52 17.95
C ASP A 105 1.80 16.42 16.90
N ASP A 106 2.85 15.72 16.48
CA ASP A 106 2.77 14.67 15.44
C ASP A 106 1.89 13.48 15.83
N ARG A 107 1.51 13.34 17.09
CA ARG A 107 0.62 12.27 17.57
C ARG A 107 -0.85 12.63 17.49
N TRP A 108 -1.16 13.92 17.33
CA TRP A 108 -2.53 14.43 17.31
C TRP A 108 -3.14 14.27 15.93
N TRP A 109 -4.47 14.12 15.91
CA TRP A 109 -5.26 13.97 14.69
C TRP A 109 -5.97 15.28 14.39
N LEU A 110 -6.26 15.56 13.12
CA LEU A 110 -7.17 16.62 12.69
C LEU A 110 -8.57 16.03 12.62
N ALA A 111 -9.53 16.66 13.25
CA ALA A 111 -10.95 16.34 13.14
C ALA A 111 -11.66 17.49 12.41
N VAL A 112 -12.12 17.21 11.19
CA VAL A 112 -12.90 18.12 10.37
C VAL A 112 -14.38 17.82 10.59
N ASP A 113 -15.15 18.83 10.99
CA ASP A 113 -16.61 18.76 11.11
C ASP A 113 -17.16 17.73 12.11
N VAL A 114 -16.33 17.28 13.04
CA VAL A 114 -16.71 16.29 14.07
C VAL A 114 -17.54 16.94 15.19
N PRO A 115 -18.66 16.32 15.62
CA PRO A 115 -19.47 16.80 16.74
C PRO A 115 -18.82 16.59 18.11
N ALA A 116 -19.14 17.49 19.05
CA ALA A 116 -18.73 17.30 20.44
C ALA A 116 -19.43 16.09 21.09
N PRO A 117 -18.84 15.46 22.13
CA PRO A 117 -19.42 14.29 22.77
C PRO A 117 -20.82 14.57 23.30
N GLY A 118 -21.77 13.67 23.02
CA GLY A 118 -23.17 13.83 23.43
C GLY A 118 -24.00 14.77 22.55
N ARG A 119 -23.45 15.31 21.44
CA ARG A 119 -24.22 15.97 20.38
C ARG A 119 -24.56 15.00 19.26
N GLY A 120 -25.78 15.11 18.73
CA GLY A 120 -26.34 14.14 17.76
C GLY A 120 -26.21 14.53 16.28
N THR A 121 -25.56 15.64 15.94
CA THR A 121 -25.44 16.10 14.54
C THR A 121 -24.15 15.58 13.93
N VAL A 122 -24.21 14.43 13.29
CA VAL A 122 -23.12 13.89 12.46
C VAL A 122 -23.22 14.53 11.08
N LEU A 123 -22.13 15.12 10.60
CA LEU A 123 -22.07 15.73 9.28
C LEU A 123 -21.56 14.71 8.25
N PRO A 124 -22.18 14.60 7.06
CA PRO A 124 -21.77 13.62 6.05
C PRO A 124 -20.39 13.90 5.46
N ILE A 125 -19.85 15.10 5.70
CA ILE A 125 -18.54 15.55 5.24
C ILE A 125 -17.46 15.50 6.33
N GLU A 126 -17.73 14.84 7.46
CA GLU A 126 -16.72 14.72 8.53
C GLU A 126 -15.49 13.91 8.09
N ALA A 127 -14.33 14.26 8.63
CA ALA A 127 -13.09 13.51 8.40
C ALA A 127 -12.17 13.53 9.62
N ARG A 128 -11.42 12.45 9.82
CA ARG A 128 -10.35 12.35 10.81
C ARG A 128 -9.05 12.04 10.08
N LEU A 129 -8.05 12.90 10.22
CA LEU A 129 -6.78 12.77 9.52
C LEU A 129 -5.65 12.67 10.55
N PRO A 130 -4.78 11.65 10.47
CA PRO A 130 -3.55 11.67 11.24
C PRO A 130 -2.63 12.80 10.75
N SER A 131 -1.77 13.33 11.62
CA SER A 131 -0.86 14.47 11.35
C SER A 131 -0.06 14.36 10.06
N TRP A 132 0.42 13.15 9.72
CA TRP A 132 1.16 12.90 8.50
C TRP A 132 0.31 13.10 7.25
N PHE A 133 -0.96 12.71 7.31
CA PHE A 133 -1.85 12.84 6.18
C PHE A 133 -2.24 14.30 6.00
N VAL A 134 -2.33 15.08 7.09
CA VAL A 134 -2.44 16.54 7.01
C VAL A 134 -1.26 17.15 6.23
N ARG A 135 -0.02 16.72 6.52
CA ARG A 135 1.17 17.19 5.77
C ARG A 135 1.19 16.72 4.31
N GLN A 136 0.80 15.47 4.05
CA GLN A 136 0.74 14.90 2.71
C GLN A 136 -0.27 15.65 1.83
N VAL A 137 -1.46 15.90 2.37
CA VAL A 137 -2.54 16.66 1.72
C VAL A 137 -2.09 18.10 1.47
N ALA A 138 -1.43 18.74 2.44
CA ALA A 138 -0.89 20.09 2.27
C ALA A 138 0.23 20.16 1.21
N ALA A 139 1.00 19.09 1.03
CA ALA A 139 2.01 18.97 -0.03
C ALA A 139 1.41 18.68 -1.42
N GLY A 140 0.08 18.54 -1.52
CA GLY A 140 -0.65 18.33 -2.77
C GLY A 140 -0.92 16.86 -3.11
N ASP A 141 -0.63 15.92 -2.21
CA ASP A 141 -0.94 14.50 -2.38
C ASP A 141 -2.10 14.07 -1.47
N GLY A 142 -3.31 14.07 -2.01
CA GLY A 142 -4.55 13.72 -1.31
C GLY A 142 -4.83 12.21 -1.17
N ARG A 143 -3.89 11.32 -1.54
CA ARG A 143 -4.16 9.88 -1.61
C ARG A 143 -4.02 9.20 -0.24
N PRO A 144 -5.09 8.66 0.36
CA PRO A 144 -5.00 7.92 1.62
C PRO A 144 -4.20 6.61 1.44
N PRO A 145 -3.78 5.94 2.54
CA PRO A 145 -3.23 4.59 2.44
C PRO A 145 -4.29 3.65 1.86
N GLN A 146 -3.87 2.69 1.06
CA GLN A 146 -4.81 1.91 0.24
C GLN A 146 -4.83 0.44 0.67
N VAL A 147 -6.04 -0.07 0.95
CA VAL A 147 -6.33 -1.51 1.02
C VAL A 147 -6.56 -2.00 -0.42
N GLY A 148 -5.66 -2.86 -0.90
CA GLY A 148 -5.41 -3.06 -2.33
C GLY A 148 -4.66 -1.87 -2.96
N ARG A 149 -4.01 -2.06 -4.12
CA ARG A 149 -3.31 -0.96 -4.83
C ARG A 149 -4.27 -0.08 -5.63
N ALA A 150 -3.90 1.19 -5.82
CA ALA A 150 -4.55 2.15 -6.72
C ALA A 150 -4.87 1.54 -8.09
N SER A 151 -6.04 1.86 -8.65
CA SER A 151 -6.36 1.54 -10.04
C SER A 151 -5.29 2.15 -10.96
N ALA A 152 -4.60 1.31 -11.73
CA ALA A 152 -3.61 1.81 -12.67
C ALA A 152 -4.31 2.37 -13.92
N PRO A 153 -3.87 3.52 -14.48
CA PRO A 153 -4.34 4.07 -15.77
C PRO A 153 -3.89 3.26 -16.99
N TRP A 154 -3.67 1.95 -16.85
CA TRP A 154 -3.16 1.11 -17.93
C TRP A 154 -4.09 1.15 -19.15
N GLU A 155 -5.40 1.40 -18.96
CA GLU A 155 -6.39 1.66 -20.02
C GLU A 155 -6.06 2.91 -20.84
N GLU A 156 -5.52 3.96 -20.22
CA GLU A 156 -5.16 5.23 -20.87
C GLU A 156 -3.81 5.16 -21.63
N LEU A 157 -2.87 4.34 -21.15
CA LEU A 157 -1.58 4.08 -21.84
C LEU A 157 -1.74 3.18 -23.07
N ARG A 158 -2.87 2.44 -23.19
CA ARG A 158 -3.18 1.60 -24.36
C ARG A 158 -3.45 2.41 -25.63
N ASP A 159 -4.11 3.56 -25.50
CA ASP A 159 -4.51 4.38 -26.65
C ASP A 159 -3.33 5.07 -27.33
N GLN A 160 -2.20 5.27 -26.63
CA GLN A 160 -1.03 5.97 -27.15
C GLN A 160 -0.11 5.10 -28.03
N HIS A 161 -0.23 3.77 -27.98
CA HIS A 161 0.71 2.85 -28.64
C HIS A 161 0.06 1.82 -29.58
N ARG A 162 -1.18 2.07 -30.03
CA ARG A 162 -1.85 1.26 -31.07
C ARG A 162 -1.12 1.28 -32.42
N ASP A 163 -0.18 2.22 -32.61
CA ASP A 163 0.49 2.53 -33.88
C ASP A 163 1.97 2.12 -33.96
N LEU A 164 2.43 1.10 -33.24
CA LEU A 164 3.79 0.56 -33.47
C LEU A 164 3.80 -0.38 -34.68
N PRO A 165 4.55 -0.08 -35.76
CA PRO A 165 4.68 -0.98 -36.90
C PRO A 165 5.42 -2.25 -36.48
N ARG A 166 4.80 -3.41 -36.65
CA ARG A 166 5.55 -4.68 -36.62
C ARG A 166 6.25 -4.84 -37.97
N GLU A 167 7.57 -5.00 -37.96
CA GLU A 167 8.29 -5.44 -39.15
C GLU A 167 7.72 -6.78 -39.61
N THR A 168 7.28 -6.83 -40.86
CA THR A 168 6.77 -8.03 -41.52
C THR A 168 7.98 -8.93 -41.78
N PRO A 169 8.13 -10.09 -41.11
CA PRO A 169 9.33 -10.87 -41.30
C PRO A 169 9.21 -11.62 -42.62
N ALA A 170 10.22 -11.46 -43.48
CA ALA A 170 10.32 -12.01 -44.83
C ALA A 170 9.85 -13.47 -44.95
N GLU A 171 9.10 -13.74 -46.02
CA GLU A 171 8.53 -15.03 -46.39
C GLU A 171 9.64 -16.05 -46.68
N SER A 172 10.01 -16.81 -45.65
CA SER A 172 10.55 -18.16 -45.81
C SER A 172 9.44 -19.16 -45.45
N PRO A 173 9.42 -20.39 -45.99
CA PRO A 173 8.38 -21.35 -45.67
C PRO A 173 8.55 -21.77 -44.22
N ARG A 174 7.85 -21.07 -43.31
CA ARG A 174 7.83 -21.38 -41.89
C ARG A 174 7.06 -22.68 -41.73
N GLN A 175 7.67 -23.63 -41.04
CA GLN A 175 6.97 -24.77 -40.46
C GLN A 175 5.71 -24.26 -39.76
N GLU A 176 4.55 -24.86 -40.02
CA GLU A 176 3.28 -24.42 -39.44
C GLU A 176 3.40 -24.40 -37.91
N PHE A 177 3.19 -23.23 -37.30
CA PHE A 177 3.33 -23.09 -35.86
C PHE A 177 2.28 -23.94 -35.16
N GLN A 178 2.74 -24.86 -34.31
CA GLN A 178 1.88 -25.72 -33.51
C GLN A 178 1.89 -25.26 -32.05
N PRO A 179 0.77 -24.70 -31.54
CA PRO A 179 0.63 -24.38 -30.13
C PRO A 179 0.82 -25.60 -29.24
N ALA A 180 1.66 -25.50 -28.22
CA ALA A 180 1.96 -26.61 -27.31
C ALA A 180 0.83 -26.89 -26.32
N ASN A 181 0.03 -25.87 -25.96
CA ASN A 181 -1.02 -25.98 -24.94
C ASN A 181 -2.20 -25.01 -25.22
N ASP A 182 -3.22 -25.03 -24.35
CA ASP A 182 -4.40 -24.15 -24.46
C ASP A 182 -4.02 -22.66 -24.42
N VAL A 183 -3.08 -22.30 -23.54
CA VAL A 183 -2.59 -20.92 -23.39
C VAL A 183 -2.03 -20.41 -24.72
N GLU A 184 -1.14 -21.17 -25.37
CA GLU A 184 -0.58 -20.76 -26.66
C GLU A 184 -1.62 -20.68 -27.77
N ARG A 185 -2.66 -21.53 -27.74
CA ARG A 185 -3.78 -21.44 -28.68
C ARG A 185 -4.54 -20.14 -28.50
N ASP A 186 -4.78 -19.75 -27.24
CA ASP A 186 -5.49 -18.51 -26.93
C ASP A 186 -4.62 -17.28 -27.21
N LEU A 187 -3.31 -17.31 -26.94
CA LEU A 187 -2.37 -16.25 -27.31
C LEU A 187 -2.24 -16.12 -28.83
N LEU A 188 -2.17 -17.23 -29.56
CA LEU A 188 -2.17 -17.22 -31.03
C LEU A 188 -3.46 -16.61 -31.59
N ARG A 189 -4.63 -16.99 -31.03
CA ARG A 189 -5.91 -16.41 -31.42
C ARG A 189 -5.96 -14.91 -31.14
N ALA A 190 -5.49 -14.48 -29.98
CA ALA A 190 -5.40 -13.08 -29.59
C ALA A 190 -4.50 -12.30 -30.55
N ALA A 191 -3.30 -12.83 -30.85
CA ALA A 191 -2.35 -12.22 -31.78
C ALA A 191 -2.91 -12.13 -33.21
N ALA A 192 -3.54 -13.21 -33.71
CA ALA A 192 -4.14 -13.24 -35.05
C ALA A 192 -5.26 -12.20 -35.24
N ASN A 193 -6.00 -11.89 -34.16
CA ASN A 193 -7.05 -10.87 -34.16
C ASN A 193 -6.57 -9.48 -33.71
N ASN A 194 -5.27 -9.33 -33.43
CA ASN A 194 -4.67 -8.12 -32.85
C ASN A 194 -5.35 -7.68 -31.51
N ASP A 195 -5.86 -8.65 -30.76
CA ASP A 195 -6.56 -8.47 -29.49
C ASP A 195 -5.57 -8.49 -28.33
N HIS A 196 -4.95 -7.34 -28.09
CA HIS A 196 -3.97 -7.16 -27.02
C HIS A 196 -4.59 -7.38 -25.62
N ASP A 197 -5.88 -7.10 -25.47
CA ASP A 197 -6.59 -7.24 -24.20
C ASP A 197 -6.75 -8.70 -23.83
N LEU A 198 -7.22 -9.51 -24.78
CA LEU A 198 -7.30 -10.95 -24.60
C LEU A 198 -5.90 -11.54 -24.36
N PHE A 199 -4.89 -11.08 -25.09
CA PHE A 199 -3.51 -11.54 -24.91
C PHE A 199 -3.02 -11.34 -23.46
N LEU A 200 -3.15 -10.12 -22.93
CA LEU A 200 -2.75 -9.81 -21.56
C LEU A 200 -3.63 -10.51 -20.52
N GLN A 201 -4.94 -10.65 -20.77
CA GLN A 201 -5.85 -11.36 -19.86
C GLN A 201 -5.51 -12.85 -19.76
N THR A 202 -5.16 -13.47 -20.87
CA THR A 202 -4.67 -14.85 -20.93
C THR A 202 -3.38 -14.98 -20.13
N LEU A 203 -2.40 -14.09 -20.32
CA LEU A 203 -1.15 -14.12 -19.55
C LEU A 203 -1.37 -13.89 -18.05
N ALA A 204 -2.20 -12.92 -17.66
CA ALA A 204 -2.53 -12.67 -16.25
C ALA A 204 -3.32 -13.80 -15.57
N ALA A 205 -3.72 -14.83 -16.30
CA ALA A 205 -4.33 -16.06 -15.77
C ALA A 205 -3.38 -17.27 -15.83
N THR A 206 -2.16 -17.09 -16.31
CA THR A 206 -1.24 -18.17 -16.70
C THR A 206 -0.07 -18.28 -15.75
N ASP A 207 0.31 -19.51 -15.43
CA ASP A 207 1.65 -19.82 -14.92
C ASP A 207 2.65 -19.81 -16.07
N VAL A 208 3.69 -19.00 -15.95
CA VAL A 208 4.77 -18.88 -16.92
C VAL A 208 6.03 -19.59 -16.44
N LEU A 209 6.92 -19.86 -17.38
CA LEU A 209 8.24 -20.43 -17.13
C LEU A 209 9.29 -19.34 -17.26
N LEU A 210 10.03 -19.11 -16.16
CA LEU A 210 11.22 -18.27 -16.13
C LEU A 210 12.46 -19.16 -16.25
N PRO A 211 13.31 -18.97 -17.27
CA PRO A 211 14.59 -19.66 -17.34
C PRO A 211 15.47 -19.34 -16.14
N VAL A 212 16.21 -20.34 -15.66
CA VAL A 212 17.18 -20.19 -14.57
C VAL A 212 18.46 -20.98 -14.88
N PRO A 213 19.60 -20.66 -14.24
CA PRO A 213 20.81 -21.47 -14.33
C PRO A 213 20.58 -22.93 -13.88
N ASP A 214 21.33 -23.87 -14.46
CA ASP A 214 21.15 -25.31 -14.23
C ASP A 214 21.34 -25.74 -12.75
N ASP A 215 22.09 -24.98 -11.97
CA ASP A 215 22.41 -25.23 -10.56
C ASP A 215 21.49 -24.46 -9.58
N THR A 216 20.40 -23.87 -10.08
CA THR A 216 19.48 -23.06 -9.27
C THR A 216 18.71 -23.90 -8.25
N ASP A 217 18.58 -23.39 -7.03
CA ASP A 217 17.61 -23.90 -6.06
C ASP A 217 16.17 -23.57 -6.52
N TYR A 218 15.42 -24.60 -6.93
CA TYR A 218 14.03 -24.47 -7.39
C TYR A 218 13.04 -23.96 -6.34
N THR A 219 13.44 -23.87 -5.07
CA THR A 219 12.63 -23.23 -4.02
C THR A 219 12.73 -21.71 -4.02
N LEU A 220 13.75 -21.15 -4.70
CA LEU A 220 13.93 -19.72 -4.83
C LEU A 220 12.79 -19.10 -5.66
N ARG A 221 12.43 -17.87 -5.32
CA ARG A 221 11.34 -17.12 -5.99
C ARG A 221 11.80 -15.70 -6.29
N PRO A 222 11.21 -15.04 -7.31
CA PRO A 222 11.53 -13.65 -7.63
C PRO A 222 11.45 -12.67 -6.44
N GLY A 223 10.57 -12.93 -5.47
CA GLY A 223 10.45 -12.12 -4.26
C GLY A 223 11.60 -12.28 -3.25
N ARG A 224 12.61 -13.12 -3.52
CA ARG A 224 13.82 -13.23 -2.70
C ARG A 224 14.94 -12.35 -3.25
N PRO A 225 15.72 -11.69 -2.36
CA PRO A 225 16.97 -11.07 -2.77
C PRO A 225 17.88 -12.07 -3.49
N GLY A 226 18.47 -11.65 -4.62
CA GLY A 226 19.42 -12.47 -5.37
C GLY A 226 18.81 -13.50 -6.33
N PHE A 227 17.51 -13.41 -6.65
CA PHE A 227 16.92 -14.27 -7.69
C PHE A 227 17.68 -14.13 -9.04
N PRO A 228 18.09 -15.23 -9.70
CA PRO A 228 18.99 -15.20 -10.84
C PRO A 228 18.24 -14.94 -12.16
N TRP A 229 17.66 -13.75 -12.29
CA TRP A 229 16.97 -13.31 -13.51
C TRP A 229 17.88 -13.48 -14.74
N GLN A 230 17.42 -14.28 -15.71
CA GLN A 230 18.11 -14.46 -16.98
C GLN A 230 17.69 -13.36 -17.96
N THR A 231 18.67 -12.74 -18.61
CA THR A 231 18.45 -11.68 -19.61
C THR A 231 19.04 -12.06 -20.96
N ARG A 232 18.58 -11.38 -22.01
CA ARG A 232 19.14 -11.44 -23.37
C ARG A 232 19.21 -10.04 -23.95
N GLU A 233 20.16 -9.84 -24.85
CA GLU A 233 20.21 -8.65 -25.69
C GLU A 233 19.46 -8.89 -26.99
N VAL A 234 18.46 -8.06 -27.29
CA VAL A 234 17.71 -8.08 -28.54
C VAL A 234 17.62 -6.64 -29.06
N ASP A 235 18.15 -6.40 -30.26
CA ASP A 235 18.16 -5.09 -30.91
C ASP A 235 18.69 -3.94 -30.02
N GLY A 236 19.72 -4.24 -29.22
CA GLY A 236 20.35 -3.29 -28.29
C GLY A 236 19.54 -2.99 -27.03
N SER A 237 18.48 -3.76 -26.77
CA SER A 237 17.68 -3.68 -25.56
C SER A 237 17.83 -4.96 -24.72
N THR A 238 18.00 -4.80 -23.42
CA THR A 238 17.95 -5.90 -22.47
C THR A 238 16.52 -6.38 -22.30
N VAL A 239 16.30 -7.67 -22.55
CA VAL A 239 14.99 -8.33 -22.39
C VAL A 239 15.08 -9.51 -21.44
N VAL A 240 14.02 -9.73 -20.67
CA VAL A 240 13.83 -10.93 -19.86
C VAL A 240 12.88 -11.86 -20.62
N PRO A 241 13.34 -13.06 -21.06
CA PRO A 241 12.51 -14.02 -21.74
C PRO A 241 11.60 -14.78 -20.77
N VAL A 242 10.33 -14.92 -21.15
CA VAL A 242 9.29 -15.64 -20.42
C VAL A 242 8.57 -16.58 -21.37
N PHE A 243 8.28 -17.79 -20.93
CA PHE A 243 7.70 -18.82 -21.78
C PHE A 243 6.38 -19.35 -21.23
N THR A 244 5.46 -19.74 -22.12
CA THR A 244 4.19 -20.37 -21.74
C THR A 244 4.21 -21.89 -21.88
N SER A 245 5.31 -22.47 -22.37
CA SER A 245 5.50 -23.91 -22.49
C SER A 245 6.98 -24.31 -22.45
N PRO A 246 7.29 -25.54 -22.02
CA PRO A 246 8.65 -26.09 -22.13
C PRO A 246 9.14 -26.12 -23.58
N GLU A 247 8.27 -26.39 -24.55
CA GLU A 247 8.61 -26.44 -25.97
C GLU A 247 9.19 -25.11 -26.47
N ARG A 248 8.53 -23.98 -26.16
CA ARG A 248 9.03 -22.65 -26.54
C ARG A 248 10.33 -22.29 -25.83
N LEU A 249 10.45 -22.67 -24.55
CA LEU A 249 11.67 -22.46 -23.78
C LEU A 249 12.84 -23.24 -24.37
N ILE A 250 12.63 -24.53 -24.66
CA ILE A 250 13.63 -25.43 -25.23
C ILE A 250 14.05 -24.94 -26.62
N GLU A 251 13.12 -24.55 -27.49
CA GLU A 251 13.44 -23.97 -28.80
C GLU A 251 14.30 -22.70 -28.67
N ALA A 252 13.93 -21.79 -27.78
CA ALA A 252 14.68 -20.56 -27.54
C ALA A 252 16.06 -20.82 -26.92
N ALA A 253 16.17 -21.83 -26.05
CA ALA A 253 17.41 -22.24 -25.41
C ALA A 253 18.39 -22.87 -26.43
N HIS A 254 17.90 -23.75 -27.30
CA HIS A 254 18.69 -24.31 -28.40
C HIS A 254 19.19 -23.22 -29.35
N ALA A 255 18.34 -22.25 -29.69
CA ALA A 255 18.72 -21.14 -30.56
C ALA A 255 19.78 -20.21 -29.92
N ALA A 256 19.78 -20.09 -28.60
CA ALA A 256 20.70 -19.21 -27.85
C ALA A 256 21.93 -19.92 -27.29
N GLY A 257 21.96 -21.27 -27.30
CA GLY A 257 22.99 -22.05 -26.62
C GLY A 257 22.94 -21.94 -25.09
N THR A 258 21.75 -21.79 -24.51
CA THR A 258 21.54 -21.68 -23.06
C THR A 258 20.97 -22.96 -22.45
N GLY A 259 20.95 -23.06 -21.11
CA GLY A 259 20.29 -24.14 -20.38
C GLY A 259 18.77 -24.17 -20.57
N THR A 260 18.16 -25.31 -20.22
CA THR A 260 16.71 -25.54 -20.33
C THR A 260 16.00 -25.57 -18.98
N GLU A 261 16.71 -25.32 -17.88
CA GLU A 261 16.10 -25.29 -16.57
C GLU A 261 15.23 -24.04 -16.38
N TYR A 262 14.14 -24.22 -15.63
CA TYR A 262 13.15 -23.17 -15.43
C TYR A 262 12.41 -23.29 -14.10
N ILE A 263 11.86 -22.16 -13.65
CA ILE A 263 10.89 -22.11 -12.54
C ILE A 263 9.52 -21.74 -13.13
N LYS A 264 8.51 -22.54 -12.77
CA LYS A 264 7.11 -22.26 -13.10
C LYS A 264 6.47 -21.43 -11.99
N LEU A 265 5.86 -20.30 -12.34
CA LEU A 265 5.18 -19.41 -11.39
C LEU A 265 4.10 -18.54 -12.07
N PRO A 266 3.14 -17.98 -11.32
CA PRO A 266 2.12 -17.11 -11.90
C PRO A 266 2.76 -15.90 -12.60
N PHE A 267 2.28 -15.53 -13.79
CA PHE A 267 2.77 -14.36 -14.52
C PHE A 267 2.74 -13.07 -13.68
N THR A 268 1.73 -12.94 -12.82
CA THR A 268 1.58 -11.82 -11.89
C THR A 268 2.73 -11.72 -10.90
N VAL A 269 3.26 -12.85 -10.44
CA VAL A 269 4.43 -12.91 -9.55
C VAL A 269 5.70 -12.46 -10.28
N ALA A 270 5.89 -12.84 -11.56
CA ALA A 270 7.01 -12.34 -12.34
C ALA A 270 6.98 -10.81 -12.47
N LEU A 271 5.82 -10.24 -12.81
CA LEU A 271 5.65 -8.80 -12.94
C LEU A 271 5.80 -8.04 -11.62
N ARG A 272 5.27 -8.60 -10.52
CA ARG A 272 5.33 -7.99 -9.19
C ARG A 272 6.75 -7.73 -8.72
N TYR A 273 7.67 -8.65 -9.01
CA TYR A 273 9.06 -8.61 -8.56
C TYR A 273 10.03 -8.29 -9.71
N TRP A 274 9.53 -7.64 -10.77
CA TRP A 274 10.32 -7.35 -11.95
C TRP A 274 11.65 -6.67 -11.57
N PRO A 275 12.80 -7.16 -12.08
CA PRO A 275 14.11 -6.82 -11.51
C PRO A 275 14.56 -5.40 -11.84
N ASP A 276 14.17 -4.88 -13.00
CA ASP A 276 14.62 -3.59 -13.52
C ASP A 276 13.55 -2.98 -14.44
N HIS A 277 13.20 -1.72 -14.20
CA HIS A 277 12.13 -1.01 -14.91
C HIS A 277 12.50 -0.54 -16.31
N ASP A 278 13.76 -0.68 -16.69
CA ASP A 278 14.23 -0.37 -18.04
C ASP A 278 14.29 -1.63 -18.93
N TRP A 279 14.12 -2.84 -18.35
CA TRP A 279 14.18 -4.09 -19.10
C TRP A 279 12.82 -4.48 -19.68
N LEU A 280 12.84 -4.93 -20.93
CA LEU A 280 11.64 -5.37 -21.64
C LEU A 280 11.27 -6.82 -21.27
N LEU A 281 10.00 -7.15 -21.39
CA LEU A 281 9.49 -8.50 -21.22
C LEU A 281 9.25 -9.13 -22.59
N ALA A 282 9.92 -10.25 -22.89
CA ALA A 282 9.75 -10.99 -24.13
C ALA A 282 9.02 -12.33 -23.88
N ILE A 283 7.78 -12.44 -24.32
CA ILE A 283 6.96 -13.65 -24.18
C ILE A 283 7.09 -14.50 -25.45
N ASN A 284 7.49 -15.77 -25.31
CA ASN A 284 7.64 -16.72 -26.41
C ASN A 284 8.33 -16.12 -27.65
N SER A 285 9.43 -15.39 -27.43
CA SER A 285 10.10 -14.59 -28.45
C SER A 285 10.40 -15.40 -29.72
N GLY A 286 10.08 -14.84 -30.88
CA GLY A 286 10.25 -15.49 -32.19
C GLY A 286 9.10 -16.40 -32.62
N SER A 287 8.10 -16.67 -31.76
CA SER A 287 6.92 -17.46 -32.12
C SER A 287 5.71 -16.58 -32.53
N PRO A 288 4.78 -17.09 -33.36
CA PRO A 288 3.51 -16.39 -33.66
C PRO A 288 2.59 -16.18 -32.45
N ALA A 289 2.77 -16.92 -31.35
CA ALA A 289 2.07 -16.74 -30.09
C ALA A 289 2.90 -15.92 -29.06
N GLY A 290 3.90 -15.17 -29.54
CA GLY A 290 4.79 -14.35 -28.74
C GLY A 290 4.53 -12.85 -28.88
N GLY A 291 5.17 -12.09 -28.01
CA GLY A 291 5.09 -10.64 -28.00
C GLY A 291 6.11 -10.02 -27.06
N THR A 292 6.41 -8.75 -27.29
CA THR A 292 7.31 -7.96 -26.42
C THR A 292 6.49 -6.87 -25.75
N ILE A 293 6.63 -6.75 -24.43
CA ILE A 293 6.04 -5.68 -23.62
C ILE A 293 7.15 -4.72 -23.24
N LEU A 294 6.93 -3.43 -23.50
CA LEU A 294 7.91 -2.39 -23.24
C LEU A 294 8.02 -2.12 -21.74
N ALA A 295 9.21 -1.76 -21.29
CA ALA A 295 9.51 -1.60 -19.87
C ALA A 295 8.58 -0.57 -19.18
N GLN A 296 8.28 0.55 -19.86
CA GLN A 296 7.35 1.60 -19.41
C GLN A 296 5.91 1.10 -19.15
N GLN A 297 5.50 -0.02 -19.77
CA GLN A 297 4.16 -0.57 -19.60
C GLN A 297 4.07 -1.53 -18.40
N LEU A 298 5.21 -2.04 -17.93
CA LEU A 298 5.26 -3.09 -16.90
C LEU A 298 4.72 -2.65 -15.54
N PRO A 299 4.97 -1.43 -15.01
CA PRO A 299 4.43 -1.05 -13.70
C PRO A 299 2.89 -1.03 -13.66
N GLY A 300 2.28 -0.47 -14.70
CA GLY A 300 0.81 -0.44 -14.83
C GLY A 300 0.22 -1.83 -15.02
N LEU A 301 0.86 -2.64 -15.88
CA LEU A 301 0.47 -4.02 -16.12
C LEU A 301 0.58 -4.88 -14.85
N ALA A 302 1.68 -4.76 -14.11
CA ALA A 302 1.90 -5.49 -12.87
C ALA A 302 0.79 -5.20 -11.86
N THR A 303 0.46 -3.92 -11.66
CA THR A 303 -0.60 -3.49 -10.74
C THR A 303 -1.97 -4.06 -11.14
N TRP A 304 -2.32 -3.97 -12.43
CA TRP A 304 -3.54 -4.55 -12.96
C TRP A 304 -3.61 -6.07 -12.78
N ALA A 305 -2.51 -6.76 -13.09
CA ALA A 305 -2.45 -8.20 -13.03
C ALA A 305 -2.63 -8.71 -11.59
N ASP A 306 -2.01 -8.03 -10.61
CA ASP A 306 -2.19 -8.31 -9.18
C ASP A 306 -3.63 -8.06 -8.71
N GLN A 307 -4.24 -6.93 -9.10
CA GLN A 307 -5.65 -6.66 -8.78
C GLN A 307 -6.56 -7.75 -9.32
N ARG A 308 -6.34 -8.17 -10.57
CA ARG A 308 -7.13 -9.22 -11.21
C ARG A 308 -6.90 -10.58 -10.53
N ALA A 309 -5.68 -10.89 -10.11
CA ALA A 309 -5.38 -12.09 -9.34
C ALA A 309 -6.11 -12.07 -7.99
N ALA A 310 -6.01 -10.97 -7.23
CA ALA A 310 -6.70 -10.80 -5.96
C ALA A 310 -8.24 -10.91 -6.11
N GLN A 311 -8.82 -10.31 -7.16
CA GLN A 311 -10.25 -10.44 -7.45
C GLN A 311 -10.67 -11.90 -7.68
N ARG A 312 -9.90 -12.67 -8.45
CA ARG A 312 -10.19 -14.11 -8.66
C ARG A 312 -10.05 -14.92 -7.38
N MET A 313 -9.09 -14.56 -6.53
CA MET A 313 -8.90 -15.21 -5.24
C MET A 313 -10.00 -14.89 -4.24
N THR A 314 -10.69 -13.76 -4.38
CA THR A 314 -11.68 -13.27 -3.41
C THR A 314 -12.81 -14.27 -3.16
N ASP A 315 -13.36 -14.89 -4.20
CA ASP A 315 -14.50 -15.81 -4.06
C ASP A 315 -14.14 -17.13 -3.35
N GLY A 316 -12.86 -17.51 -3.37
CA GLY A 316 -12.34 -18.72 -2.75
C GLY A 316 -11.26 -18.44 -1.70
N PHE A 317 -11.20 -17.22 -1.17
CA PHE A 317 -10.17 -16.84 -0.21
C PHE A 317 -10.39 -17.64 1.07
N ASP A 318 -9.35 -18.36 1.48
CA ASP A 318 -9.33 -19.17 2.69
C ASP A 318 -8.39 -18.49 3.69
N PRO A 319 -8.92 -17.75 4.68
CA PRO A 319 -8.11 -17.13 5.72
C PRO A 319 -7.41 -18.18 6.58
N GLN A 320 -6.11 -18.02 6.80
CA GLN A 320 -5.30 -19.00 7.52
C GLN A 320 -5.36 -18.82 9.04
N ASN A 321 -5.93 -17.70 9.50
CA ASN A 321 -6.10 -17.37 10.92
C ASN A 321 -7.17 -16.27 11.09
N ASP A 322 -7.54 -16.00 12.34
CA ASP A 322 -8.55 -14.99 12.70
C ASP A 322 -8.19 -13.57 12.24
N ILE A 323 -6.89 -13.23 12.20
CA ILE A 323 -6.43 -11.91 11.74
C ILE A 323 -6.73 -11.77 10.25
N GLU A 324 -6.40 -12.76 9.43
CA GLU A 324 -6.70 -12.76 7.99
C GLU A 324 -8.21 -12.69 7.72
N GLN A 325 -9.04 -13.39 8.50
CA GLN A 325 -10.50 -13.32 8.35
C GLN A 325 -10.99 -11.90 8.58
N ARG A 326 -10.53 -11.24 9.65
CA ARG A 326 -10.92 -9.86 9.98
C ARG A 326 -10.40 -8.85 8.95
N LEU A 327 -9.15 -9.00 8.50
CA LEU A 327 -8.57 -8.17 7.44
C LEU A 327 -9.35 -8.34 6.14
N PHE A 328 -9.73 -9.56 5.78
CA PHE A 328 -10.52 -9.85 4.58
C PHE A 328 -11.92 -9.24 4.67
N ASP A 329 -12.59 -9.35 5.81
CA ASP A 329 -13.91 -8.74 6.02
C ASP A 329 -13.84 -7.20 5.92
N ALA A 330 -12.81 -6.58 6.49
CA ALA A 330 -12.56 -5.15 6.37
C ALA A 330 -12.27 -4.75 4.91
N ALA A 331 -11.41 -5.50 4.21
CA ALA A 331 -11.09 -5.28 2.80
C ALA A 331 -12.32 -5.38 1.89
N ARG A 332 -13.20 -6.37 2.09
CA ARG A 332 -14.45 -6.52 1.33
C ARG A 332 -15.41 -5.34 1.51
N ARG A 333 -15.40 -4.73 2.70
CA ARG A 333 -16.20 -3.53 3.03
C ARG A 333 -15.51 -2.23 2.60
N ARG A 334 -14.26 -2.31 2.10
CA ARG A 334 -13.38 -1.15 1.84
C ARG A 334 -13.19 -0.28 3.09
N ASP A 335 -13.17 -0.91 4.26
CA ASP A 335 -13.02 -0.27 5.55
C ASP A 335 -11.53 -0.22 5.92
N THR A 336 -10.87 0.84 5.42
CA THR A 336 -9.42 1.05 5.56
C THR A 336 -9.01 1.27 7.01
N ASP A 337 -9.81 2.01 7.78
CA ASP A 337 -9.51 2.33 9.17
C ASP A 337 -9.54 1.07 10.04
N THR A 338 -10.60 0.26 9.91
CA THR A 338 -10.68 -1.03 10.60
C THR A 338 -9.57 -1.97 10.15
N PHE A 339 -9.25 -2.01 8.85
CA PHE A 339 -8.17 -2.85 8.32
C PHE A 339 -6.83 -2.52 8.98
N PHE A 340 -6.42 -1.25 8.98
CA PHE A 340 -5.14 -0.85 9.59
C PHE A 340 -5.17 -0.94 11.12
N SER A 341 -6.32 -0.73 11.76
CA SER A 341 -6.46 -0.96 13.21
C SER A 341 -6.26 -2.43 13.58
N ILE A 342 -6.79 -3.38 12.80
CA ILE A 342 -6.56 -4.82 12.99
C ILE A 342 -5.08 -5.13 12.78
N LEU A 343 -4.51 -4.60 11.68
CA LEU A 343 -3.14 -4.86 11.28
C LEU A 343 -2.11 -4.34 12.30
N LEU A 344 -2.33 -3.15 12.89
CA LEU A 344 -1.48 -2.62 13.97
C LEU A 344 -1.50 -3.51 15.22
N GLY A 345 -2.61 -4.19 15.51
CA GLY A 345 -2.69 -5.16 16.60
C GLY A 345 -2.10 -6.54 16.29
N ALA A 346 -1.59 -6.77 15.08
CA ALA A 346 -1.18 -8.10 14.62
C ALA A 346 0.30 -8.41 14.89
N GLN A 347 0.57 -9.70 15.07
CA GLN A 347 1.89 -10.28 14.82
C GLN A 347 2.01 -10.63 13.34
N VAL A 348 3.17 -10.33 12.74
CA VAL A 348 3.42 -10.54 11.32
C VAL A 348 4.69 -11.34 11.13
N LEU A 349 4.82 -12.02 9.99
CA LEU A 349 5.99 -12.82 9.63
C LEU A 349 6.91 -11.99 8.74
N VAL A 350 8.19 -11.95 9.12
CA VAL A 350 9.27 -11.33 8.34
C VAL A 350 10.29 -12.41 8.00
N SER A 351 10.73 -12.46 6.74
CA SER A 351 11.73 -13.44 6.30
C SER A 351 13.08 -13.21 6.97
N ALA A 352 13.71 -14.30 7.40
CA ALA A 352 14.96 -14.27 8.15
C ALA A 352 15.93 -15.34 7.64
N ASP A 353 17.23 -15.13 7.86
CA ASP A 353 18.24 -16.17 7.61
C ASP A 353 18.21 -17.25 8.69
N PRO A 354 18.68 -18.48 8.38
CA PRO A 354 18.92 -19.55 9.35
C PRO A 354 19.59 -19.09 10.64
N GLU A 355 20.58 -18.20 10.52
CA GLU A 355 21.39 -17.69 11.63
C GLU A 355 20.71 -16.56 12.43
N THR A 356 19.55 -16.07 12.00
CA THR A 356 18.85 -14.99 12.69
C THR A 356 18.39 -15.47 14.08
N PRO A 357 18.74 -14.76 15.17
CA PRO A 357 18.31 -15.12 16.51
C PRO A 357 16.79 -15.21 16.63
N TRP A 358 16.32 -16.21 17.38
CA TRP A 358 14.90 -16.33 17.68
C TRP A 358 14.43 -15.15 18.54
N GLY A 359 13.34 -14.50 18.13
CA GLY A 359 12.75 -13.38 18.89
C GLY A 359 13.59 -12.10 18.87
N ILE A 360 14.47 -11.93 17.87
CA ILE A 360 15.19 -10.66 17.66
C ILE A 360 14.21 -9.50 17.53
N ASP A 361 14.49 -8.43 18.26
CA ASP A 361 13.66 -7.22 18.30
C ASP A 361 13.85 -6.38 17.02
N PRO A 362 12.79 -5.78 16.45
CA PRO A 362 12.92 -4.87 15.30
C PRO A 362 13.91 -3.72 15.48
N GLY A 363 14.12 -3.24 16.71
CA GLY A 363 15.09 -2.20 17.05
C GLY A 363 16.54 -2.70 17.13
N ASP A 364 16.79 -4.01 17.08
CA ASP A 364 18.13 -4.57 17.05
C ASP A 364 18.78 -4.32 15.67
N PRO A 365 20.04 -3.82 15.60
CA PRO A 365 20.76 -3.65 14.34
C PRO A 365 20.86 -4.92 13.48
N GLY A 366 20.76 -6.10 14.08
CA GLY A 366 20.76 -7.39 13.39
C GLY A 366 19.38 -7.82 12.84
N PHE A 367 18.33 -7.02 13.04
CA PHE A 367 16.98 -7.39 12.59
C PHE A 367 16.92 -7.52 11.05
N PRO A 368 16.30 -8.59 10.51
CA PRO A 368 16.35 -8.91 9.08
C PRO A 368 15.34 -8.09 8.27
N TRP A 369 15.55 -6.78 8.12
CA TRP A 369 14.63 -5.90 7.38
C TRP A 369 14.45 -6.29 5.90
N ARG A 370 15.46 -6.85 5.22
CA ARG A 370 15.34 -7.49 3.88
C ARG A 370 14.55 -6.70 2.82
N PRO A 371 15.02 -5.52 2.41
CA PRO A 371 14.38 -4.76 1.34
C PRO A 371 14.44 -5.53 0.00
N VAL A 372 13.33 -5.54 -0.73
CA VAL A 372 13.21 -6.13 -2.08
C VAL A 372 12.36 -5.23 -3.00
N PRO A 373 12.59 -5.25 -4.32
CA PRO A 373 11.74 -4.51 -5.25
C PRO A 373 10.36 -5.16 -5.34
N VAL A 374 9.32 -4.38 -5.09
CA VAL A 374 7.91 -4.77 -5.29
C VAL A 374 7.25 -3.68 -6.13
N HIS A 375 6.93 -3.99 -7.39
CA HIS A 375 6.46 -3.02 -8.39
C HIS A 375 7.37 -1.79 -8.46
N GLY A 376 8.69 -2.03 -8.38
CA GLY A 376 9.72 -1.00 -8.45
C GLY A 376 9.95 -0.13 -7.24
N ARG A 377 9.23 -0.39 -6.16
CA ARG A 377 9.50 0.26 -4.88
C ARG A 377 10.32 -0.67 -4.02
N THR A 378 11.41 -0.15 -3.46
CA THR A 378 12.13 -0.81 -2.39
C THR A 378 11.17 -1.01 -1.23
N SER A 379 10.92 -2.28 -0.87
CA SER A 379 9.83 -2.64 0.02
C SER A 379 10.26 -3.66 1.07
N ILE A 380 9.68 -3.54 2.25
CA ILE A 380 9.71 -4.57 3.29
C ILE A 380 8.41 -5.35 3.20
N GLN A 381 8.53 -6.65 2.89
CA GLN A 381 7.40 -7.54 2.79
C GLN A 381 7.11 -8.19 4.14
N ILE A 382 5.85 -8.14 4.55
CA ILE A 382 5.35 -8.79 5.74
C ILE A 382 4.17 -9.70 5.40
N PHE A 383 4.03 -10.78 6.15
CA PHE A 383 3.00 -11.78 5.89
C PHE A 383 2.17 -12.08 7.14
N THR A 384 0.89 -12.35 6.98
CA THR A 384 0.02 -12.77 8.10
C THR A 384 -0.01 -14.27 8.32
N SER A 385 0.53 -15.06 7.38
CA SER A 385 0.63 -16.52 7.52
C SER A 385 1.77 -17.12 6.70
N LEU A 386 2.18 -18.32 7.10
CA LEU A 386 3.22 -19.07 6.41
C LEU A 386 2.83 -19.48 4.99
N LYS A 387 1.53 -19.67 4.73
CA LYS A 387 1.02 -19.96 3.39
C LYS A 387 1.39 -18.84 2.43
N TRP A 388 1.00 -17.60 2.73
CA TRP A 388 1.25 -16.45 1.86
C TRP A 388 2.74 -16.12 1.75
N MET A 389 3.50 -16.30 2.84
CA MET A 389 4.95 -16.18 2.81
C MET A 389 5.58 -17.19 1.84
N ASN A 390 5.23 -18.47 1.96
CA ASN A 390 5.79 -19.52 1.12
C ASN A 390 5.38 -19.35 -0.36
N GLU A 391 4.16 -18.91 -0.63
CA GLU A 391 3.72 -18.61 -1.99
C GLU A 391 4.50 -17.44 -2.61
N ALA A 392 4.77 -16.38 -1.84
CA ALA A 392 5.45 -15.19 -2.33
C ALA A 392 6.97 -15.38 -2.48
N ILE A 393 7.63 -16.00 -1.51
CA ILE A 393 9.10 -16.01 -1.40
C ILE A 393 9.70 -17.41 -1.19
N GLY A 394 8.89 -18.48 -1.26
CA GLY A 394 9.32 -19.84 -0.99
C GLY A 394 9.62 -20.12 0.49
N SER A 395 9.97 -21.37 0.79
CA SER A 395 10.25 -21.84 2.17
C SER A 395 11.35 -21.03 2.85
N SER A 396 10.98 -20.19 3.82
CA SER A 396 11.89 -19.30 4.53
C SER A 396 11.88 -19.57 6.03
N ARG A 397 13.02 -19.37 6.69
CA ARG A 397 12.98 -19.04 8.13
C ARG A 397 12.36 -17.66 8.29
N PHE A 398 11.75 -17.43 9.44
CA PHE A 398 11.02 -16.20 9.72
C PHE A 398 11.16 -15.82 11.19
N VAL A 399 10.93 -14.54 11.46
CA VAL A 399 10.69 -13.99 12.79
C VAL A 399 9.26 -13.45 12.84
N MET A 400 8.71 -13.31 14.05
CA MET A 400 7.30 -12.96 14.25
C MET A 400 7.15 -11.76 15.20
N PRO A 401 7.62 -10.56 14.79
CA PRO A 401 7.44 -9.34 15.58
C PRO A 401 5.98 -8.90 15.63
N SER A 402 5.63 -8.02 16.58
CA SER A 402 4.41 -7.23 16.47
C SER A 402 4.60 -6.15 15.40
N LEU A 403 3.53 -5.79 14.68
CA LEU A 403 3.64 -4.72 13.69
C LEU A 403 3.96 -3.36 14.34
N VAL A 404 3.46 -3.11 15.55
CA VAL A 404 3.76 -1.89 16.30
C VAL A 404 5.25 -1.74 16.56
N ASP A 405 5.95 -2.82 16.95
CA ASP A 405 7.40 -2.78 17.16
C ASP A 405 8.15 -2.51 15.86
N MET A 406 7.69 -3.10 14.74
CA MET A 406 8.27 -2.81 13.42
C MET A 406 8.06 -1.34 13.01
N VAL A 407 6.86 -0.79 13.22
CA VAL A 407 6.55 0.62 12.96
C VAL A 407 7.44 1.55 13.81
N ALA A 408 7.67 1.19 15.07
CA ALA A 408 8.53 1.93 15.99
C ALA A 408 10.01 1.86 15.61
N ALA A 409 10.46 0.78 14.97
CA ALA A 409 11.85 0.59 14.55
C ALA A 409 12.08 0.84 13.04
N TRP A 410 11.09 1.37 12.31
CA TRP A 410 11.14 1.45 10.84
C TRP A 410 12.43 2.13 10.32
N PRO A 411 13.23 1.41 9.50
CA PRO A 411 14.63 1.75 9.27
C PRO A 411 14.80 2.92 8.28
N ASP A 412 13.94 3.02 7.28
CA ASP A 412 14.08 3.97 6.17
C ASP A 412 12.69 4.40 5.68
N THR A 413 12.44 5.71 5.62
CA THR A 413 11.17 6.29 5.14
C THR A 413 10.99 6.15 3.63
N GLY A 414 12.07 5.90 2.88
CA GLY A 414 12.00 5.56 1.46
C GLY A 414 11.51 4.14 1.19
N TRP A 415 11.44 3.27 2.20
CA TRP A 415 11.01 1.87 2.01
C TRP A 415 9.51 1.71 2.26
N THR A 416 8.82 1.07 1.32
CA THR A 416 7.38 0.81 1.39
C THR A 416 7.12 -0.47 2.20
N LEU A 417 6.17 -0.44 3.14
CA LEU A 417 5.62 -1.65 3.74
C LEU A 417 4.66 -2.30 2.75
N VAL A 418 4.81 -3.61 2.54
CA VAL A 418 3.92 -4.41 1.70
C VAL A 418 3.43 -5.63 2.48
N LEU A 419 2.12 -5.72 2.66
CA LEU A 419 1.45 -6.83 3.34
C LEU A 419 0.90 -7.82 2.31
N ASN A 420 1.19 -9.12 2.45
CA ASN A 420 0.58 -10.21 1.67
C ASN A 420 0.35 -9.89 0.18
N PRO A 421 1.40 -9.52 -0.57
CA PRO A 421 1.21 -8.94 -1.89
C PRO A 421 0.49 -9.89 -2.86
N GLY A 422 -0.44 -9.35 -3.63
CA GLY A 422 -1.24 -10.07 -4.62
C GLY A 422 -2.36 -10.94 -4.05
N THR A 423 -2.62 -10.86 -2.76
CA THR A 423 -3.77 -11.51 -2.13
C THR A 423 -4.95 -10.52 -1.99
N PRO A 424 -6.17 -10.99 -1.70
CA PRO A 424 -7.30 -10.11 -1.36
C PRO A 424 -7.09 -9.23 -0.11
N ILE A 425 -6.08 -9.51 0.70
CA ILE A 425 -5.68 -8.73 1.88
C ILE A 425 -4.33 -8.04 1.67
N ASP A 426 -3.95 -7.80 0.40
CA ASP A 426 -2.80 -6.98 0.04
C ASP A 426 -3.01 -5.54 0.53
N ALA A 427 -1.99 -4.97 1.17
CA ALA A 427 -1.95 -3.57 1.51
C ALA A 427 -0.54 -3.01 1.35
N THR A 428 -0.45 -1.77 0.90
CA THR A 428 0.82 -1.06 0.74
C THR A 428 0.80 0.25 1.50
N MET A 429 1.90 0.56 2.19
CA MET A 429 2.04 1.78 2.97
C MET A 429 3.43 2.38 2.76
N PRO A 430 3.54 3.58 2.17
CA PRO A 430 4.80 4.32 2.08
C PRO A 430 5.49 4.50 3.44
N GLY A 431 6.83 4.50 3.45
CA GLY A 431 7.61 4.43 4.70
C GLY A 431 7.50 5.68 5.59
N ASP A 432 7.21 6.84 5.01
CA ASP A 432 6.83 8.05 5.72
C ASP A 432 5.52 7.85 6.49
N GLN A 433 4.50 7.27 5.86
CA GLN A 433 3.24 6.93 6.52
C GLN A 433 3.41 5.88 7.62
N VAL A 434 4.27 4.87 7.39
CA VAL A 434 4.58 3.83 8.40
C VAL A 434 5.07 4.47 9.69
N ARG A 435 6.05 5.39 9.62
CA ARG A 435 6.62 6.04 10.81
C ARG A 435 5.60 6.87 11.58
N SER A 436 4.60 7.39 10.89
CA SER A 436 3.57 8.24 11.48
C SER A 436 2.43 7.47 12.16
N LEU A 437 2.37 6.15 11.99
CA LEU A 437 1.50 5.27 12.77
C LEU A 437 1.99 5.01 14.19
N ARG A 438 3.18 5.52 14.56
CA ARG A 438 3.61 5.57 15.96
C ARG A 438 2.55 6.32 16.75
N GLY A 439 1.79 5.60 17.58
CA GLY A 439 1.00 6.24 18.63
C GLY A 439 1.92 7.05 19.54
N PRO A 440 1.37 7.82 20.50
CA PRO A 440 2.16 8.31 21.60
C PRO A 440 3.07 7.23 22.14
N ASP A 441 4.38 7.51 22.20
CA ASP A 441 5.32 6.70 22.97
C ASP A 441 4.62 6.34 24.27
N ALA A 442 4.43 5.04 24.50
CA ALA A 442 4.41 4.55 25.86
C ALA A 442 5.74 5.02 26.42
N ALA A 443 5.68 6.13 27.16
CA ALA A 443 6.82 6.81 27.73
C ALA A 443 7.82 5.75 28.17
N ALA A 444 9.06 5.87 27.71
CA ALA A 444 10.19 5.16 28.27
C ALA A 444 9.94 5.03 29.77
N THR A 445 9.64 3.81 30.24
CA THR A 445 9.49 3.55 31.66
C THR A 445 10.76 4.11 32.28
N PRO A 446 10.68 5.19 33.10
CA PRO A 446 11.88 5.69 33.74
C PRO A 446 12.49 4.50 34.49
N PRO A 447 13.82 4.33 34.46
CA PRO A 447 14.45 3.19 35.11
C PRO A 447 13.92 3.13 36.54
N SER A 448 13.29 2.00 36.89
CA SER A 448 12.72 1.75 38.20
C SER A 448 13.68 2.28 39.25
N ALA A 449 13.20 3.24 40.06
CA ALA A 449 13.93 3.77 41.18
C ALA A 449 14.54 2.60 41.95
N SER A 450 15.86 2.61 42.05
CA SER A 450 16.63 1.58 42.73
C SER A 450 16.03 1.34 44.11
N THR A 451 15.71 0.09 44.41
CA THR A 451 15.39 -0.38 45.76
C THR A 451 16.44 0.19 46.72
N PRO A 452 16.06 0.84 47.83
CA PRO A 452 17.03 1.28 48.82
C PRO A 452 17.82 0.07 49.34
N PRO A 453 19.13 0.20 49.59
CA PRO A 453 19.88 -0.91 50.17
C PRO A 453 19.29 -1.28 51.54
N PRO A 454 19.35 -2.56 51.93
CA PRO A 454 18.89 -2.97 53.26
C PRO A 454 19.71 -2.23 54.34
N PRO A 455 19.12 -1.95 55.51
CA PRO A 455 19.81 -1.24 56.58
C PRO A 455 21.02 -2.05 57.07
N ASP A 456 22.15 -1.38 57.25
CA ASP A 456 23.37 -1.95 57.79
C ASP A 456 23.11 -2.58 59.17
N THR A 457 23.40 -3.87 59.27
CA THR A 457 23.43 -4.58 60.54
C THR A 457 24.54 -3.98 61.41
N PRO A 458 24.27 -3.56 62.66
CA PRO A 458 25.32 -3.00 63.51
C PRO A 458 26.33 -4.08 63.86
N ALA A 459 27.61 -3.78 63.60
CA ALA A 459 28.73 -4.62 64.00
C ALA A 459 28.78 -4.72 65.53
N VAL A 460 28.70 -5.95 66.05
CA VAL A 460 29.00 -6.25 67.45
C VAL A 460 30.52 -6.16 67.64
N PRO A 461 31.03 -5.30 68.54
CA PRO A 461 32.44 -5.33 68.90
C PRO A 461 32.69 -6.51 69.84
N VAL A 462 33.82 -7.19 69.59
CA VAL A 462 34.39 -8.40 70.22
C VAL A 462 33.84 -8.78 71.60
#